data_AF-A0A6B1EYQ5-F1
#
_entry.id   AF-A0A6B1EYQ5-F1
#
_cell.length_a   1.000
_cell.length_b   1.000
_cell.length_c   1.000
_cell.angle_alpha   90.00
_cell.angle_beta   90.00
_cell.angle_gamma   90.00
#
_symmetry.space_group_name_H-M   'P 1'
#
loop_
_entity.id
_entity.type
_entity.pdbx_description
1 polymer ?
#
loop_
_entity_poly.entity_id
_entity_poly.type
_entity_poly.pdbx_seq_one_letter_code
_entity_poly.pdbx_strand_id
1 'polypeptide(L)'
;MLDKKAVYLTLIVLLLISGGISNVHARTFDKIVAYVNDDVVTQRELDVLVKQRAMELQQVYRFSEREALNEAERQRSELLDRLIRQMLLLEAALTLRITVSETEVEQYIKEFKD
;
A
#
# COMPACT_ATOMS: atom_id res chain seq x y z
N MET A 1 -31.09 -46.96 27.86
CA MET A 1 -31.13 -45.69 28.63
C MET A 1 -29.73 -45.12 28.62
N LEU A 2 -29.49 -44.01 27.92
CA LEU A 2 -28.18 -43.36 27.98
C LEU A 2 -28.01 -42.77 29.39
N ASP A 3 -26.94 -43.15 30.08
CA ASP A 3 -26.65 -42.61 31.40
C ASP A 3 -26.47 -41.10 31.31
N LYS A 4 -27.25 -40.34 32.08
CA LYS A 4 -27.25 -38.87 32.06
C LYS A 4 -25.84 -38.30 32.25
N LYS A 5 -24.98 -39.00 33.01
CA LYS A 5 -23.57 -38.64 33.22
C LYS A 5 -22.73 -38.73 31.93
N ALA A 6 -22.98 -39.73 31.09
CA ALA A 6 -22.29 -39.89 29.81
C ALA A 6 -22.68 -38.79 28.81
N VAL A 7 -23.94 -38.34 28.86
CA VAL A 7 -24.43 -37.20 28.05
C VAL A 7 -23.80 -35.88 28.50
N TYR A 8 -23.72 -35.62 29.81
CA TYR A 8 -23.05 -34.42 30.33
C TYR A 8 -21.56 -34.41 30.00
N LEU A 9 -20.89 -35.56 30.08
CA LEU A 9 -19.47 -35.68 29.74
C LEU A 9 -19.21 -35.37 28.25
N THR A 10 -20.06 -35.89 27.37
CA THR A 10 -19.97 -35.59 25.93
C THR A 10 -20.23 -34.11 25.62
N LEU A 11 -21.16 -33.49 26.34
CA LEU A 11 -21.46 -32.06 26.18
C LEU A 11 -20.30 -31.16 26.65
N ILE A 12 -19.61 -31.52 27.74
CA ILE A 12 -18.45 -30.79 28.25
C ILE A 12 -17.26 -30.92 27.30
N VAL A 13 -17.02 -32.12 26.76
CA VAL A 13 -15.95 -32.35 25.76
C VAL A 13 -16.22 -31.55 24.48
N LEU A 14 -17.47 -31.50 24.01
CA LEU A 14 -17.85 -30.71 22.84
C LEU A 14 -17.64 -29.20 23.06
N LEU A 15 -17.94 -28.70 24.27
CA LEU A 15 -17.74 -27.30 24.65
C LEU A 15 -16.25 -26.93 24.66
N LEU A 16 -15.38 -27.79 25.20
CA LEU A 16 -13.94 -27.56 25.27
C LEU A 16 -13.27 -27.53 23.88
N ILE A 17 -13.77 -28.30 22.91
CA ILE A 17 -13.25 -28.32 21.54
C ILE A 17 -13.60 -27.02 20.78
N SER A 18 -14.75 -26.41 21.10
CA SER A 18 -15.22 -25.18 20.43
C SER A 18 -14.46 -23.91 20.82
N GLY A 19 -13.74 -23.91 21.95
CA GLY A 19 -12.93 -22.77 22.40
C GLY A 19 -11.58 -22.60 21.69
N GLY A 20 -11.19 -23.55 20.84
CA GLY A 20 -9.88 -23.59 20.17
C GLY A 20 -9.82 -22.94 18.79
N ILE A 21 -10.88 -22.24 18.33
CA ILE A 21 -10.87 -21.53 17.05
C ILE A 21 -9.98 -20.29 17.21
N SER A 22 -8.68 -20.52 17.00
CA SER A 22 -7.69 -19.46 16.90
C SER A 22 -8.12 -18.52 15.77
N ASN A 23 -8.17 -17.22 16.04
CA ASN A 23 -8.43 -16.20 15.04
C ASN A 23 -7.38 -16.32 13.92
N VAL A 24 -7.73 -17.03 12.84
CA VAL A 24 -6.98 -16.99 11.58
C VAL A 24 -7.09 -15.55 11.10
N HIS A 25 -6.04 -14.78 11.36
CA HIS A 25 -5.87 -13.47 10.76
C HIS A 25 -5.52 -13.73 9.31
N ALA A 26 -6.54 -13.70 8.45
CA ALA A 26 -6.33 -13.68 7.01
C ALA A 26 -5.45 -12.47 6.69
N ARG A 27 -4.19 -12.70 6.31
CA ARG A 27 -3.32 -11.62 5.82
C ARG A 27 -3.89 -11.15 4.49
N THR A 28 -4.45 -9.95 4.48
CA THR A 28 -4.82 -9.27 3.24
C THR A 28 -3.54 -8.83 2.55
N PHE A 29 -3.21 -9.48 1.44
CA PHE A 29 -2.15 -9.02 0.55
C PHE A 29 -2.74 -8.00 -0.43
N ASP A 30 -2.08 -6.86 -0.57
CA ASP A 30 -2.45 -5.86 -1.58
C ASP A 30 -2.19 -6.42 -2.98
N LYS A 31 -3.08 -6.11 -3.92
CA LYS A 31 -2.98 -6.59 -5.30
C LYS A 31 -1.74 -6.02 -5.98
N ILE A 32 -0.95 -6.85 -6.64
CA ILE A 32 0.16 -6.41 -7.50
C ILE A 32 -0.42 -5.88 -8.83
N VAL A 33 -0.02 -4.67 -9.21
CA VAL A 33 -0.45 -4.02 -10.46
C VAL A 33 0.65 -3.95 -11.52
N ALA A 34 1.92 -4.03 -11.12
CA ALA A 34 3.06 -4.13 -12.03
C ALA A 34 4.26 -4.80 -11.36
N TYR A 35 5.14 -5.40 -12.17
CA TYR A 35 6.47 -5.87 -11.79
C TYR A 35 7.52 -4.99 -12.46
N VAL A 36 8.51 -4.52 -11.69
CA VAL A 36 9.61 -3.67 -12.17
C VAL A 36 10.92 -4.29 -11.71
N ASN A 37 11.58 -5.01 -12.60
CA ASN A 37 12.75 -5.84 -12.29
C ASN A 37 12.47 -6.75 -11.08
N ASP A 38 13.18 -6.55 -9.97
CA ASP A 38 13.06 -7.37 -8.75
C ASP A 38 12.04 -6.83 -7.73
N ASP A 39 11.34 -5.73 -8.04
CA ASP A 39 10.37 -5.09 -7.15
C ASP A 39 8.95 -5.06 -7.75
N VAL A 40 7.94 -4.80 -6.91
CA VAL A 40 6.52 -4.82 -7.29
C VAL A 40 5.84 -3.50 -6.96
N VAL A 41 4.96 -3.07 -7.87
CA VAL A 41 4.03 -1.98 -7.58
C VAL A 41 2.71 -2.58 -7.12
N THR A 42 2.25 -2.16 -5.95
CA THR A 42 0.98 -2.56 -5.35
C THR A 42 -0.14 -1.59 -5.73
N GLN A 43 -1.38 -2.07 -5.66
CA GLN A 43 -2.56 -1.26 -5.89
C GLN A 43 -2.63 -0.11 -4.87
N ARG A 44 -2.24 -0.36 -3.62
CA ARG A 44 -2.24 0.65 -2.56
C ARG A 44 -1.31 1.82 -2.89
N GLU A 45 -0.12 1.55 -3.39
CA GLU A 45 0.85 2.59 -3.80
C GLU A 45 0.30 3.42 -4.95
N LEU A 46 -0.27 2.78 -5.97
CA LEU A 46 -0.89 3.49 -7.08
C LEU A 46 -2.08 4.33 -6.63
N ASP A 47 -2.92 3.81 -5.72
CA ASP A 47 -4.07 4.53 -5.17
C ASP A 47 -3.64 5.75 -4.34
N VAL A 48 -2.51 5.67 -3.64
CA VAL A 48 -1.93 6.83 -2.93
C VAL A 48 -1.49 7.90 -3.94
N LEU A 49 -0.84 7.54 -5.04
CA LEU A 49 -0.44 8.49 -6.09
C LEU A 49 -1.65 9.16 -6.75
N VAL A 50 -2.71 8.39 -7.04
CA VAL A 50 -3.95 8.94 -7.59
C VAL A 50 -4.59 9.93 -6.61
N LYS A 51 -4.64 9.62 -5.32
CA LYS A 51 -5.16 10.54 -4.30
C LYS A 51 -4.33 11.80 -4.18
N GLN A 52 -3.00 11.69 -4.19
CA GLN A 52 -2.11 12.86 -4.18
C GLN A 52 -2.33 13.74 -5.40
N ARG A 53 -2.50 13.14 -6.59
CA ARG A 53 -2.83 13.89 -7.81
C ARG A 53 -4.18 14.59 -7.72
N ALA A 54 -5.19 13.94 -7.14
CA ALA A 54 -6.48 14.57 -6.91
C ALA A 54 -6.35 15.79 -5.96
N MET A 55 -5.59 15.66 -4.87
CA MET A 55 -5.32 16.79 -3.96
C MET A 55 -4.63 17.96 -4.66
N GLU A 56 -3.64 17.68 -5.50
CA GLU A 56 -2.97 18.70 -6.31
C GLU A 56 -3.96 19.40 -7.26
N LEU A 57 -4.83 18.64 -7.93
CA LEU A 57 -5.86 19.18 -8.84
C LEU A 57 -6.85 20.09 -8.10
N GLN A 58 -7.23 19.75 -6.87
CA GLN A 58 -8.07 20.61 -6.04
C GLN A 58 -7.34 21.92 -5.67
N GLN A 59 -6.07 21.84 -5.28
CA GLN A 59 -5.32 23.00 -4.79
C GLN A 59 -4.92 23.96 -5.91
N VAL A 60 -4.41 23.44 -7.02
CA VAL A 60 -3.84 24.23 -8.12
C VAL A 60 -4.91 24.66 -9.13
N TYR A 61 -5.82 23.75 -9.49
CA TYR A 61 -6.80 23.98 -10.55
C TYR A 61 -8.21 24.24 -10.03
N ARG A 62 -8.40 24.29 -8.70
CA ARG A 62 -9.69 24.57 -8.03
C ARG A 62 -10.82 23.63 -8.46
N PHE A 63 -10.49 22.41 -8.84
CA PHE A 63 -11.50 21.39 -9.15
C PHE A 63 -12.31 21.05 -7.90
N SER A 64 -13.58 20.70 -8.08
CA SER A 64 -14.33 20.05 -7.01
C SER A 64 -13.69 18.70 -6.66
N GLU A 65 -13.92 18.19 -5.45
CA GLU A 65 -13.38 16.89 -5.03
C GLU A 65 -13.69 15.76 -6.00
N ARG A 66 -14.92 15.70 -6.49
CA ARG A 66 -15.34 14.66 -7.44
C ARG A 66 -14.65 14.81 -8.80
N GLU A 67 -14.52 16.05 -9.31
CA GLU A 67 -13.82 16.30 -10.58
C GLU A 67 -12.34 15.97 -10.47
N ALA A 68 -11.70 16.34 -9.37
CA ALA A 68 -10.30 16.06 -9.12
C ALA A 68 -10.02 14.55 -9.03
N LEU A 69 -10.86 13.81 -8.30
CA LEU A 69 -10.73 12.34 -8.23
C LEU A 69 -10.95 11.68 -9.60
N ASN A 70 -11.98 12.11 -10.35
CA ASN A 70 -12.24 11.55 -11.67
C ASN A 70 -11.09 11.82 -12.65
N GLU A 71 -10.53 13.02 -12.62
CA GLU A 71 -9.43 13.39 -13.50
C GLU A 71 -8.12 12.69 -13.09
N ALA A 72 -7.83 12.59 -11.79
CA ALA A 72 -6.70 11.81 -11.31
C ALA A 72 -6.82 10.32 -11.68
N GLU A 73 -8.03 9.77 -11.62
CA GLU A 73 -8.30 8.38 -12.01
C GLU A 73 -8.12 8.16 -13.52
N ARG A 74 -8.48 9.14 -14.37
CA ARG A 74 -8.16 9.11 -15.81
C ARG A 74 -6.65 9.09 -16.06
N GLN A 75 -5.90 9.79 -15.21
CA GLN A 75 -4.43 9.84 -15.26
C GLN A 75 -3.77 8.64 -14.56
N ARG A 76 -4.52 7.64 -14.07
CA ARG A 76 -3.97 6.48 -13.34
C ARG A 76 -2.87 5.77 -14.12
N SER A 77 -3.06 5.54 -15.42
CA SER A 77 -2.07 4.85 -16.24
C SER A 77 -0.77 5.67 -16.37
N GLU A 78 -0.88 6.99 -16.50
CA GLU A 78 0.27 7.89 -16.58
C GLU A 78 1.00 8.00 -15.24
N LEU A 79 0.24 8.00 -14.14
CA LEU A 79 0.80 7.94 -12.78
C LEU A 79 1.58 6.65 -12.55
N LEU A 80 1.06 5.51 -13.01
CA LEU A 80 1.76 4.24 -12.95
C LEU A 80 3.05 4.27 -13.79
N ASP A 81 3.00 4.77 -15.02
CA ASP A 81 4.19 4.89 -15.89
C ASP A 81 5.26 5.77 -15.24
N ARG A 82 4.87 6.90 -14.64
CA ARG A 82 5.79 7.76 -13.87
C ARG A 82 6.43 7.04 -12.69
N LEU A 83 5.65 6.28 -11.92
CA LEU A 83 6.17 5.50 -10.80
C LEU A 83 7.19 4.45 -11.28
N ILE A 84 6.87 3.71 -12.34
CA ILE A 84 7.79 2.71 -12.92
C ILE A 84 9.10 3.38 -13.35
N ARG A 85 9.04 4.54 -14.03
CA ARG A 85 10.24 5.29 -14.43
C ARG A 85 11.09 5.72 -13.23
N GLN A 86 10.46 6.16 -12.14
CA GLN A 86 11.17 6.54 -10.92
C GLN A 86 11.87 5.34 -10.28
N MET A 87 11.23 4.17 -10.25
CA MET A 87 11.84 2.94 -9.75
C MET A 87 13.05 2.52 -10.60
N LEU A 88 12.90 2.54 -11.93
CA LEU A 88 13.99 2.23 -12.86
C LEU A 88 15.18 3.21 -12.71
N LEU A 89 14.89 4.50 -12.51
CA LEU A 89 15.93 5.52 -12.28
C LEU A 89 16.68 5.26 -10.96
N LEU A 90 15.95 4.94 -9.88
CA LEU A 90 16.54 4.62 -8.58
C LEU A 90 17.46 3.40 -8.69
N GLU A 91 16.99 2.34 -9.35
CA GLU A 91 17.79 1.12 -9.54
C GLU A 91 19.05 1.38 -10.37
N ALA A 92 18.96 2.20 -11.42
CA ALA A 92 20.12 2.62 -12.20
C ALA A 92 21.11 3.42 -11.34
N ALA A 93 20.63 4.33 -10.50
CA ALA A 93 21.48 5.10 -9.58
C ALA A 93 22.20 4.20 -8.56
N LEU A 94 21.49 3.21 -8.00
CA LEU A 94 22.08 2.21 -7.10
C LEU A 94 23.14 1.35 -7.80
N THR A 95 22.86 0.93 -9.03
CA THR A 95 23.80 0.16 -9.87
C THR A 95 25.07 0.96 -10.15
N LEU A 96 24.94 2.25 -10.40
CA LEU A 96 26.05 3.18 -10.61
C LEU A 96 26.72 3.64 -9.31
N ARG A 97 26.25 3.17 -8.14
CA ARG A 97 26.74 3.54 -6.80
C ARG A 97 26.76 5.05 -6.57
N ILE A 98 25.75 5.75 -7.08
CA ILE A 98 25.55 7.17 -6.81
C ILE A 98 25.14 7.29 -5.34
N THR A 99 25.92 8.03 -4.56
CA THR A 99 25.64 8.31 -3.14
C THR A 99 25.40 9.80 -2.96
N VAL A 100 24.42 10.15 -2.14
CA VAL A 100 24.16 11.53 -1.73
C VAL A 100 24.41 11.62 -0.23
N SER A 101 25.24 12.57 0.19
CA SER A 101 25.55 12.82 1.60
C SER A 101 24.47 13.70 2.25
N GLU A 102 24.31 13.58 3.58
CA GLU A 102 23.36 14.42 4.33
C GLU A 102 23.64 15.92 4.16
N THR A 103 24.92 16.30 4.10
CA THR A 103 25.34 17.68 3.91
C THR A 103 24.91 18.25 2.57
N GLU A 104 24.93 17.44 1.50
CA GLU A 104 24.46 17.87 0.17
C GLU A 104 22.94 18.08 0.17
N VAL A 105 22.19 17.21 0.87
CA VAL A 105 20.74 17.36 1.02
C VAL A 105 20.40 18.61 1.82
N GLU A 106 21.08 18.85 2.95
CA GLU A 106 20.87 20.05 3.76
C GLU A 106 21.16 21.34 3.00
N GLN A 107 22.23 21.35 2.19
CA GLN A 107 22.57 22.50 1.38
C GLN A 107 21.48 22.77 0.32
N TYR A 108 21.03 21.74 -0.38
CA TYR A 108 19.96 21.87 -1.37
C TYR A 108 18.65 22.39 -0.75
N ILE A 109 18.29 21.91 0.45
CA ILE A 109 17.09 22.39 1.15
C ILE A 109 17.22 23.86 1.56
N LYS A 110 18.41 24.31 1.97
CA LYS A 110 18.65 25.73 2.27
C LYS A 110 18.47 26.59 1.02
N GLU A 111 19.08 26.19 -0.10
CA GLU A 111 18.98 26.90 -1.38
C GLU A 111 17.55 26.94 -1.94
N PHE A 112 16.72 25.93 -1.68
CA PHE A 112 15.31 25.92 -2.12
C PHE A 112 14.40 26.84 -1.29
N LYS A 113 14.77 27.14 -0.04
CA LYS A 113 13.97 27.97 0.87
C LYS A 113 14.24 29.47 0.72
N ASP A 114 15.34 29.85 0.07
CA ASP A 114 15.69 31.22 -0.29
C ASP A 114 15.03 31.63 -1.63
#